data_AF-A0A857V7M7-F1
#
_entry.id   AF-A0A857V7M7-F1
#
_cell.length_a   1.000
_cell.length_b   1.000
_cell.length_c   1.000
_cell.angle_alpha   90.00
_cell.angle_beta   90.00
_cell.angle_gamma   90.00
#
_symmetry.space_group_name_H-M   'P 1'
#
loop_
_entity.id
_entity.type
_entity.pdbx_description
1 polymer ?
#
loop_
_entity_poly.entity_id
_entity_poly.type
_entity_poly.pdbx_seq_one_letter_code
_entity_poly.pdbx_strand_id
1 'polypeptide(L)'
;MKRYRLIKDLPTFKAGDMFYMSKYGDLIYDSGDVGITAYARQALEKFPNILKEWFEEIQEPTDSIHWKPEVGEGYWSYYSDGEIRYLVWSMSPWDIALYKMGMVYRTSGECKKARDRKLAEARLRRTSTFKPDFKNDNGGWVVYYDPREKRLEVQEVYRLEYGEIVRYETEEDAEKSIEENEQDWLIYFGIKERE
;
A
#
# COMPACT_ATOMS: atom_id res chain seq x y z
N MET A 1 1.63 8.73 -12.71
CA MET A 1 1.25 9.10 -14.09
C MET A 1 -0.05 8.38 -14.37
N LYS A 2 -1.08 9.04 -14.91
CA LYS A 2 -2.35 8.35 -15.18
C LYS A 2 -2.18 7.39 -16.35
N ARG A 3 -2.59 6.14 -16.17
CA ARG A 3 -2.58 5.09 -17.19
C ARG A 3 -4.01 4.73 -17.58
N TYR A 4 -4.19 4.33 -18.83
CA TYR A 4 -5.47 4.04 -19.44
C TYR A 4 -5.37 2.77 -20.28
N ARG A 5 -6.38 1.90 -20.19
CA ARG A 5 -6.55 0.76 -21.08
C ARG A 5 -7.69 1.03 -22.04
N LEU A 6 -7.48 0.79 -23.34
CA LEU A 6 -8.52 0.93 -24.33
C LEU A 6 -9.54 -0.21 -24.20
N ILE A 7 -10.83 0.10 -24.10
CA ILE A 7 -11.88 -0.92 -23.86
C ILE A 7 -12.55 -1.43 -25.14
N LYS A 8 -12.23 -0.83 -26.29
CA LYS A 8 -12.82 -1.18 -27.60
C LYS A 8 -11.83 -0.96 -28.74
N ASP A 9 -12.05 -1.62 -29.86
CA ASP A 9 -11.25 -1.40 -31.06
C ASP A 9 -11.48 0.00 -31.65
N LEU A 10 -10.39 0.65 -32.05
CA LEU A 10 -10.34 1.89 -32.82
C LEU A 10 -9.66 1.61 -34.18
N PRO A 11 -9.77 2.52 -35.16
CA PRO A 11 -9.12 2.33 -36.46
C PRO A 11 -7.60 2.10 -36.39
N THR A 12 -6.95 2.64 -35.36
CA THR A 12 -5.48 2.60 -35.19
C THR A 12 -5.02 1.77 -33.99
N PHE A 13 -5.93 1.41 -33.07
CA PHE A 13 -5.61 0.78 -31.79
C PHE A 13 -6.59 -0.35 -31.48
N LYS A 14 -6.16 -1.35 -30.73
CA LYS A 14 -6.94 -2.53 -30.37
C LYS A 14 -7.36 -2.51 -28.92
N ALA A 15 -8.52 -3.09 -28.63
CA ALA A 15 -8.97 -3.26 -27.25
C ALA A 15 -7.87 -3.98 -26.44
N GLY A 16 -7.57 -3.47 -25.25
CA GLY A 16 -6.46 -3.91 -24.41
C GLY A 16 -5.17 -3.08 -24.57
N ASP A 17 -5.05 -2.26 -25.61
CA ASP A 17 -3.91 -1.36 -25.79
C ASP A 17 -3.76 -0.39 -24.60
N MET A 18 -2.51 -0.11 -24.24
CA MET A 18 -2.14 0.67 -23.06
C MET A 18 -1.72 2.09 -23.45
N PHE A 19 -2.12 3.05 -22.62
CA PHE A 19 -1.88 4.47 -22.83
C PHE A 19 -1.51 5.15 -21.51
N TYR A 20 -0.79 6.27 -21.59
CA TYR A 20 -0.49 7.10 -20.43
C TYR A 20 -0.60 8.60 -20.76
N MET A 21 -0.85 9.41 -19.74
CA MET A 21 -0.90 10.87 -19.90
C MET A 21 0.50 11.48 -19.77
N SER A 22 0.95 12.15 -20.83
CA SER A 22 2.19 12.92 -20.84
C SER A 22 2.15 14.06 -19.83
N LYS A 23 3.33 14.58 -19.45
CA LYS A 23 3.44 15.78 -18.59
C LYS A 23 2.76 17.02 -19.17
N TYR A 24 2.51 17.05 -20.48
CA TYR A 24 1.86 18.16 -21.18
C TYR A 24 0.36 17.94 -21.39
N GLY A 25 -0.17 16.80 -20.95
CA GLY A 25 -1.60 16.48 -21.05
C GLY A 25 -1.99 15.76 -22.35
N ASP A 26 -1.04 15.21 -23.09
CA ASP A 26 -1.31 14.39 -24.27
C ASP A 26 -1.51 12.92 -23.87
N LEU A 27 -2.42 12.22 -24.54
CA LEU A 27 -2.57 10.78 -24.39
C LEU A 27 -1.57 10.08 -25.32
N ILE A 28 -0.66 9.32 -24.74
CA ILE A 28 0.42 8.62 -25.42
C ILE A 28 0.12 7.14 -25.44
N TYR A 29 0.19 6.52 -26.63
CA TYR A 29 0.16 5.08 -26.79
C TYR A 29 1.48 4.47 -26.31
N ASP A 30 1.37 3.51 -25.41
CA ASP A 30 2.49 2.81 -24.80
C ASP A 30 2.86 1.58 -25.64
N SER A 31 3.75 1.80 -26.63
CA SER A 31 4.22 0.74 -27.54
C SER A 31 5.44 -0.03 -27.02
N GLY A 32 5.88 0.23 -25.77
CA GLY A 32 7.06 -0.39 -25.16
C GLY A 32 8.40 0.30 -25.49
N ASP A 33 8.59 0.78 -26.73
CA ASP A 33 9.87 1.39 -27.16
C ASP A 33 9.80 2.92 -27.30
N VAL A 34 8.79 3.45 -27.99
CA VAL A 34 8.60 4.88 -28.22
C VAL A 34 7.13 5.24 -28.02
N GLY A 35 6.87 6.16 -27.10
CA GLY A 35 5.52 6.68 -26.90
C GLY A 35 5.04 7.46 -28.12
N ILE A 36 3.95 7.02 -28.75
CA ILE A 36 3.34 7.72 -29.89
C ILE A 36 2.17 8.55 -29.37
N THR A 37 2.10 9.83 -29.75
CA THR A 37 0.94 10.65 -29.37
C THR A 37 -0.31 10.14 -30.06
N ALA A 38 -1.24 9.57 -29.29
CA ALA A 38 -2.53 9.09 -29.79
C ALA A 38 -3.52 10.26 -29.89
N TYR A 39 -3.60 11.07 -28.83
CA TYR A 39 -4.43 12.28 -28.80
C TYR A 39 -3.68 13.42 -28.14
N ALA A 40 -3.55 14.55 -28.84
CA ALA A 40 -3.01 15.77 -28.25
C ALA A 40 -3.97 16.34 -27.19
N ARG A 41 -3.42 17.05 -26.20
CA ARG A 41 -4.18 17.71 -25.13
C ARG A 41 -5.36 18.54 -25.67
N GLN A 42 -5.12 19.29 -26.74
CA GLN A 42 -6.13 20.13 -27.39
C GLN A 42 -7.32 19.32 -27.93
N ALA A 43 -7.08 18.09 -28.39
CA ALA A 43 -8.15 17.21 -28.85
C ALA A 43 -8.95 16.66 -27.67
N LEU A 44 -8.29 16.29 -26.57
CA LEU A 44 -8.96 15.83 -25.35
C LEU A 44 -9.80 16.94 -24.70
N GLU A 45 -9.34 18.20 -24.72
CA GLU A 45 -10.11 19.35 -24.24
C GLU A 45 -11.37 19.60 -25.09
N LYS A 46 -11.27 19.42 -26.41
CA LYS A 46 -12.42 19.56 -27.33
C LYS A 46 -13.41 18.41 -27.23
N PHE A 47 -12.92 17.22 -26.86
CA PHE A 47 -13.71 15.99 -26.77
C PHE A 47 -13.48 15.30 -25.42
N PRO A 48 -14.00 15.89 -24.32
CA PRO A 48 -13.67 15.45 -22.96
C PRO A 48 -14.16 14.04 -22.61
N ASN A 49 -15.13 13.52 -23.37
CA ASN A 49 -15.70 12.20 -23.13
C ASN A 49 -14.85 11.05 -23.68
N ILE A 50 -13.85 11.31 -24.54
CA ILE A 50 -13.01 10.26 -25.13
C ILE A 50 -12.42 9.36 -24.04
N LEU A 51 -11.83 9.94 -22.99
CA LEU A 51 -11.20 9.18 -21.91
C LEU A 51 -12.20 8.38 -21.07
N LYS A 52 -13.46 8.82 -20.98
CA LYS A 52 -14.50 8.14 -20.18
C LYS A 52 -15.18 7.02 -20.94
N GLU A 53 -15.42 7.23 -22.23
CA GLU A 53 -16.21 6.31 -23.04
C GLU A 53 -15.35 5.23 -23.70
N TRP A 54 -14.07 5.52 -23.98
CA TRP A 54 -13.23 4.64 -24.81
C TRP A 54 -12.11 3.99 -24.00
N PHE A 55 -11.87 4.44 -22.77
CA PHE A 55 -10.78 3.96 -21.92
C PHE A 55 -11.26 3.67 -20.50
N GLU A 56 -10.56 2.73 -19.87
CA GLU A 56 -10.62 2.44 -18.45
C GLU A 56 -9.38 3.06 -17.78
N GLU A 57 -9.54 3.94 -16.80
CA GLU A 57 -8.42 4.51 -16.03
C GLU A 57 -7.86 3.44 -15.09
N ILE A 58 -6.59 3.05 -15.30
CA ILE A 58 -5.91 2.11 -14.43
C ILE A 58 -5.48 2.86 -13.18
N GLN A 59 -6.09 2.50 -12.06
CA GLN A 59 -5.62 2.91 -10.74
C GLN A 59 -4.33 2.15 -10.44
N GLU A 60 -3.19 2.80 -10.67
CA GLU A 60 -1.93 2.35 -10.10
C GLU A 60 -2.06 2.40 -8.56
N PRO A 61 -1.62 1.37 -7.83
CA PRO A 61 -1.64 1.42 -6.37
C PRO A 61 -0.90 2.67 -5.90
N THR A 62 -1.64 3.50 -5.15
CA THR A 62 -1.16 4.81 -4.70
C THR A 62 -0.35 4.72 -3.42
N ASP A 63 -0.44 3.58 -2.73
CA ASP A 63 0.36 3.27 -1.56
C ASP A 63 1.51 2.31 -1.89
N SER A 64 2.54 2.37 -1.07
CA SER A 64 3.70 1.48 -1.18
C SER A 64 3.38 0.01 -0.86
N ILE A 65 2.21 -0.29 -0.26
CA ILE A 65 1.84 -1.64 0.20
C ILE A 65 1.44 -2.51 -0.99
N HIS A 66 0.75 -1.93 -1.97
CA HIS A 66 0.31 -2.63 -3.18
C HIS A 66 1.22 -2.36 -4.40
N TRP A 67 2.22 -1.49 -4.26
CA TRP A 67 3.18 -1.15 -5.30
C TRP A 67 4.41 -2.06 -5.28
N LYS A 68 4.71 -2.66 -6.44
CA LYS A 68 5.95 -3.41 -6.68
C LYS A 68 6.79 -2.67 -7.73
N PRO A 69 8.06 -2.33 -7.43
CA PRO A 69 8.89 -1.62 -8.41
C PRO A 69 9.23 -2.48 -9.63
N GLU A 70 9.34 -1.84 -10.80
CA GLU A 70 9.90 -2.45 -12.01
C GLU A 70 11.45 -2.43 -11.99
N VAL A 71 12.11 -3.28 -12.79
CA VAL A 71 13.58 -3.24 -12.90
C VAL A 71 14.03 -1.89 -13.44
N GLY A 72 14.94 -1.23 -12.72
CA GLY A 72 15.38 0.13 -13.00
C GLY A 72 14.55 1.22 -12.32
N GLU A 73 13.43 0.88 -11.68
CA GLU A 73 12.62 1.84 -10.92
C GLU A 73 13.25 2.11 -9.56
N GLY A 74 13.20 3.37 -9.12
CA GLY A 74 13.75 3.76 -7.84
C GLY A 74 12.78 3.58 -6.68
N TYR A 75 13.29 3.20 -5.52
CA TYR A 75 12.53 3.04 -4.29
C TYR A 75 13.30 3.59 -3.09
N TRP A 76 12.57 3.84 -2.01
CA TRP A 76 13.12 4.24 -0.72
C TRP A 76 13.05 3.08 0.26
N SER A 77 14.08 2.93 1.08
CA SER A 77 14.12 1.97 2.18
C SER A 77 14.89 2.54 3.36
N TYR A 78 14.80 1.89 4.51
CA TYR A 78 15.61 2.24 5.68
C TYR A 78 16.34 1.01 6.24
N TYR A 79 17.50 1.22 6.85
CA TYR A 79 18.32 0.14 7.40
C TYR A 79 18.18 0.03 8.93
N SER A 80 18.87 -0.96 9.50
CA SER A 80 18.88 -1.23 10.94
C SER A 80 19.45 -0.08 11.78
N ASP A 81 20.29 0.76 11.19
CA ASP A 81 20.78 2.02 11.78
C ASP A 81 19.77 3.18 11.71
N GLY A 82 18.65 2.99 11.00
CA GLY A 82 17.62 4.01 10.79
C GLY A 82 17.92 4.99 9.64
N GLU A 83 19.01 4.78 8.88
CA GLU A 83 19.28 5.59 7.69
C GLU A 83 18.29 5.27 6.59
N ILE A 84 17.75 6.33 5.96
CA ILE A 84 16.89 6.22 4.79
C ILE A 84 17.74 6.37 3.54
N ARG A 85 17.59 5.45 2.58
CA ARG A 85 18.29 5.51 1.30
C ARG A 85 17.34 5.37 0.13
N TYR A 86 17.75 5.97 -0.98
CA TYR A 86 17.18 5.74 -2.29
C TYR A 86 18.00 4.67 -3.02
N LEU A 87 17.30 3.70 -3.60
CA LEU A 87 17.87 2.55 -4.27
C LEU A 87 17.17 2.37 -5.62
N VAL A 88 17.80 1.60 -6.51
CA VAL A 88 17.22 1.21 -7.79
C VAL A 88 16.92 -0.27 -7.75
N TRP A 89 15.69 -0.63 -8.09
CA TRP A 89 15.23 -2.00 -8.10
C TRP A 89 15.93 -2.80 -9.19
N SER A 90 16.64 -3.84 -8.79
CA SER A 90 17.42 -4.69 -9.70
C SER A 90 16.98 -6.16 -9.66
N MET A 91 15.91 -6.46 -8.91
CA MET A 91 15.51 -7.83 -8.55
C MET A 91 16.63 -8.63 -7.86
N SER A 92 17.58 -7.95 -7.21
CA SER A 92 18.58 -8.64 -6.42
C SER A 92 17.92 -9.40 -5.27
N PRO A 93 18.57 -10.44 -4.72
CA PRO A 93 18.07 -11.11 -3.51
C PRO A 93 17.79 -10.14 -2.36
N TRP A 94 18.56 -9.05 -2.27
CA TRP A 94 18.37 -7.96 -1.30
C TRP A 94 17.08 -7.18 -1.56
N ASP A 95 16.84 -6.76 -2.81
CA ASP A 95 15.61 -6.07 -3.20
C ASP A 95 14.37 -6.92 -2.87
N ILE A 96 14.44 -8.22 -3.20
CA ILE A 96 13.36 -9.18 -2.94
C ILE A 96 13.11 -9.32 -1.42
N ALA A 97 14.17 -9.38 -0.61
CA ALA A 97 14.03 -9.47 0.84
C ALA A 97 13.38 -8.21 1.43
N LEU A 98 13.84 -7.02 1.02
CA LEU A 98 13.25 -5.75 1.48
C LEU A 98 11.77 -5.65 1.09
N TYR A 99 11.42 -6.07 -0.13
CA TYR A 99 10.03 -6.09 -0.58
C TYR A 99 9.16 -7.02 0.28
N LYS A 100 9.62 -8.27 0.51
CA LYS A 100 8.92 -9.24 1.36
C LYS A 100 8.76 -8.77 2.81
N MET A 101 9.69 -7.95 3.30
CA MET A 101 9.62 -7.36 4.64
C MET A 101 8.77 -6.09 4.70
N GLY A 102 8.15 -5.65 3.59
CA GLY A 102 7.37 -4.42 3.55
C GLY A 102 8.23 -3.15 3.74
N MET A 103 9.49 -3.20 3.33
CA MET A 103 10.49 -2.13 3.50
C MET A 103 10.81 -1.41 2.19
N VAL A 104 9.96 -1.51 1.19
CA VAL A 104 10.08 -0.86 -0.12
C VAL A 104 9.01 0.21 -0.22
N TYR A 105 9.42 1.47 -0.38
CA TYR A 105 8.52 2.62 -0.37
C TYR A 105 8.68 3.46 -1.62
N ARG A 106 7.56 3.94 -2.17
CA ARG A 106 7.54 4.77 -3.37
C ARG A 106 8.07 6.17 -3.08
N THR A 107 7.81 6.67 -1.88
CA THR A 107 8.25 8.00 -1.44
C THR A 107 9.12 7.96 -0.18
N SER A 108 10.01 8.94 -0.04
CA SER A 108 10.81 9.13 1.17
C SER A 108 9.94 9.45 2.39
N GLY A 109 8.77 10.07 2.19
CA GLY A 109 7.81 10.39 3.25
C GLY A 109 7.18 9.15 3.86
N GLU A 110 6.70 8.22 3.04
CA GLU A 110 6.20 6.92 3.50
C GLU A 110 7.29 6.13 4.23
N CYS A 111 8.49 6.08 3.64
CA CYS A 111 9.65 5.41 4.25
C CYS A 111 9.98 5.98 5.63
N LYS A 112 10.03 7.32 5.74
CA LYS A 112 10.28 8.01 7.01
C LYS A 112 9.20 7.70 8.04
N LYS A 113 7.93 7.73 7.65
CA LYS A 113 6.81 7.42 8.54
C LYS A 113 6.87 5.97 9.06
N ALA A 114 7.18 5.01 8.19
CA ALA A 114 7.33 3.61 8.56
C ALA A 114 8.49 3.38 9.53
N ARG A 115 9.66 3.96 9.25
CA ARG A 115 10.81 3.94 10.14
C ARG A 115 10.50 4.56 11.50
N ASP A 116 9.91 5.76 11.50
CA ASP A 116 9.61 6.50 12.74
C ASP A 116 8.60 5.73 13.61
N ARG A 117 7.64 5.04 12.97
CA ARG A 117 6.73 4.10 13.65
C ARG A 117 7.49 2.94 14.30
N LYS A 118 8.39 2.27 13.58
CA LYS A 118 9.19 1.16 14.14
C LYS A 118 10.08 1.62 15.31
N LEU A 119 10.69 2.80 15.20
CA LEU A 119 11.47 3.37 16.31
C LEU A 119 10.59 3.73 17.52
N ALA A 120 9.37 4.21 17.29
CA ALA A 120 8.42 4.48 18.36
C ALA A 120 7.99 3.19 19.06
N GLU A 121 7.65 2.15 18.30
CA GLU A 121 7.32 0.82 18.83
C GLU A 121 8.46 0.25 19.69
N ALA A 122 9.71 0.33 19.20
CA ALA A 122 10.89 -0.13 19.94
C ALA A 122 11.10 0.61 21.27
N ARG A 123 10.77 1.91 21.33
CA ARG A 123 10.80 2.67 22.59
C ARG A 123 9.67 2.27 23.53
N LEU A 124 8.46 2.05 23.01
CA LEU A 124 7.30 1.63 23.80
C LEU A 124 7.46 0.21 24.38
N ARG A 125 8.10 -0.72 23.65
CA ARG A 125 8.44 -2.06 24.17
C ARG A 125 9.41 -2.04 25.36
N ARG A 126 10.03 -0.91 25.68
CA ARG A 126 10.84 -0.74 26.90
C ARG A 126 9.99 -0.40 28.13
N THR A 127 8.76 0.08 27.91
CA THR A 127 7.83 0.50 28.97
C THR A 127 6.69 -0.49 29.19
N SER A 128 6.53 -1.47 28.30
CA SER A 128 5.51 -2.51 28.37
C SER A 128 6.02 -3.79 27.71
N THR A 129 5.58 -4.94 28.22
CA THR A 129 5.86 -6.25 27.62
C THR A 129 4.94 -6.58 26.46
N PHE A 130 3.90 -5.76 26.21
CA PHE A 130 2.86 -5.97 25.19
C PHE A 130 2.18 -7.34 25.36
N LYS A 131 2.14 -7.84 26.60
CA LYS A 131 1.56 -9.15 26.94
C LYS A 131 0.41 -8.96 27.91
N PRO A 132 -0.84 -9.17 27.49
CA PRO A 132 -1.96 -9.33 28.40
C PRO A 132 -1.82 -10.59 29.25
N ASP A 133 -2.49 -10.62 30.40
CA ASP A 133 -2.59 -11.78 31.28
C ASP A 133 -4.02 -12.35 31.23
N PHE A 134 -4.36 -12.94 30.08
CA PHE A 134 -5.69 -13.52 29.86
C PHE A 134 -6.00 -14.69 30.81
N LYS A 135 -4.98 -15.36 31.36
CA LYS A 135 -5.17 -16.43 32.33
C LYS A 135 -5.84 -15.92 33.62
N ASN A 136 -5.62 -14.65 33.96
CA ASN A 136 -6.22 -13.98 35.10
C ASN A 136 -7.34 -13.00 34.70
N ASP A 137 -7.96 -13.20 33.54
CA ASP A 137 -9.02 -12.33 33.00
C ASP A 137 -8.59 -10.86 32.82
N ASN A 138 -7.31 -10.61 32.60
CA ASN A 138 -6.74 -9.27 32.51
C ASN A 138 -6.12 -9.01 31.13
N GLY A 139 -6.91 -8.45 30.22
CA GLY A 139 -6.43 -8.02 28.90
C GLY A 139 -5.58 -6.73 28.94
N GLY A 140 -5.46 -6.10 30.11
CA GLY A 140 -4.63 -4.93 30.33
C GLY A 140 -5.22 -3.62 29.79
N TRP A 141 -4.36 -2.61 29.69
CA TRP A 141 -4.74 -1.27 29.24
C TRP A 141 -3.97 -0.91 27.97
N VAL A 142 -4.67 -0.33 27.01
CA VAL A 142 -4.08 0.18 25.77
C VAL A 142 -4.16 1.70 25.71
N VAL A 143 -3.25 2.28 24.94
CA VAL A 143 -3.27 3.71 24.59
C VAL A 143 -3.74 3.83 23.15
N TYR A 144 -4.77 4.65 22.91
CA TYR A 144 -5.25 4.98 21.58
C TYR A 144 -5.24 6.50 21.35
N TYR A 145 -5.24 6.92 20.09
CA TYR A 145 -5.36 8.33 19.72
C TYR A 145 -6.81 8.60 19.28
N ASP A 146 -7.49 9.51 19.97
CA ASP A 146 -8.80 10.02 19.55
C ASP A 146 -8.59 11.14 18.51
N PRO A 147 -8.99 10.95 17.23
CA PRO A 147 -8.83 11.96 16.20
C PRO A 147 -9.82 13.13 16.32
N ARG A 148 -10.97 12.95 17.00
CA ARG A 148 -11.96 14.00 17.24
C ARG A 148 -11.44 14.97 18.30
N GLU A 149 -10.95 14.42 19.40
CA GLU A 149 -10.42 15.19 20.54
C GLU A 149 -8.92 15.52 20.40
N LYS A 150 -8.26 14.95 19.40
CA LYS A 150 -6.83 15.12 19.08
C LYS A 150 -5.88 14.80 20.23
N ARG A 151 -6.19 13.81 21.06
CA ARG A 151 -5.38 13.42 22.24
C ARG A 151 -5.22 11.92 22.38
N LEU A 152 -4.22 11.52 23.17
CA LEU A 152 -4.06 10.12 23.59
C LEU A 152 -4.99 9.84 24.77
N GLU A 153 -5.67 8.71 24.72
CA GLU A 153 -6.57 8.21 25.75
C GLU A 153 -6.22 6.77 26.10
N VAL A 154 -6.74 6.29 27.23
CA VAL A 154 -6.51 4.93 27.72
C VAL A 154 -7.83 4.17 27.80
N GLN A 155 -7.81 2.90 27.42
CA GLN A 155 -8.96 2.02 27.53
C GLN A 155 -8.54 0.67 28.09
N GLU A 156 -9.36 0.13 28.97
CA GLU A 156 -9.23 -1.25 29.41
C GLU A 156 -9.67 -2.18 28.28
N VAL A 157 -8.82 -3.14 27.94
CA VAL A 157 -9.14 -4.17 26.96
C VAL A 157 -9.62 -5.41 27.71
N TYR A 158 -10.92 -5.65 27.69
CA TYR A 158 -11.53 -6.85 28.26
C TYR A 158 -11.16 -8.07 27.42
N ARG A 159 -10.79 -9.20 28.05
CA ARG A 159 -10.63 -10.62 27.60
C ARG A 159 -10.36 -11.02 26.14
N LEU A 160 -10.18 -10.07 25.23
CA LEU A 160 -10.18 -10.22 23.79
C LEU A 160 -8.81 -9.81 23.28
N GLU A 161 -8.19 -10.69 22.51
CA GLU A 161 -6.89 -10.47 21.88
C GLU A 161 -7.08 -9.82 20.51
N TYR A 162 -6.78 -8.52 20.42
CA TYR A 162 -6.98 -7.75 19.18
C TYR A 162 -5.74 -7.71 18.26
N GLY A 163 -4.60 -8.33 18.65
CA GLY A 163 -3.33 -8.31 17.89
C GLY A 163 -2.78 -6.89 17.62
N GLU A 164 -1.99 -6.73 16.54
CA GLU A 164 -1.72 -5.41 15.94
C GLU A 164 -2.95 -5.04 15.05
N ILE A 165 -3.52 -3.86 15.20
CA ILE A 165 -4.80 -3.52 14.54
C ILE A 165 -4.60 -3.36 13.02
N VAL A 166 -4.94 -4.38 12.22
CA VAL A 166 -5.15 -4.27 10.76
C VAL A 166 -6.50 -3.59 10.55
N ARG A 167 -6.55 -2.58 9.66
CA ARG A 167 -7.73 -1.72 9.49
C ARG A 167 -8.31 -1.90 8.10
N TYR A 168 -9.63 -2.05 8.04
CA TYR A 168 -10.44 -2.13 6.83
C TYR A 168 -11.35 -0.90 6.74
N GLU A 169 -11.71 -0.48 5.52
CA GLU A 169 -12.52 0.71 5.27
C GLU A 169 -13.98 0.51 5.73
N THR A 170 -14.47 -0.72 5.63
CA THR A 170 -15.81 -1.14 6.06
C THR A 170 -15.77 -2.41 6.92
N GLU A 171 -16.88 -2.70 7.60
CA GLU A 171 -17.07 -3.95 8.34
C GLU A 171 -17.06 -5.15 7.37
N GLU A 172 -17.72 -5.00 6.23
CA GLU A 172 -17.75 -6.03 5.17
C GLU A 172 -16.34 -6.38 4.64
N ASP A 173 -15.45 -5.40 4.53
CA ASP A 173 -14.05 -5.63 4.10
C ASP A 173 -13.23 -6.39 5.16
N ALA A 174 -13.51 -6.16 6.44
CA ALA A 174 -12.87 -6.89 7.53
C ALA A 174 -13.36 -8.35 7.57
N GLU A 175 -14.66 -8.56 7.44
CA GLU A 175 -15.26 -9.89 7.38
C GLU A 175 -14.75 -10.69 6.18
N LYS A 176 -14.68 -10.06 5.01
CA LYS A 176 -14.12 -10.66 3.81
C LYS A 176 -12.66 -11.05 3.99
N SER A 177 -11.84 -10.23 4.66
CA SER A 177 -10.45 -10.57 4.89
C SER A 177 -10.27 -11.73 5.87
N ILE A 178 -11.16 -11.87 6.86
CA ILE A 178 -11.19 -13.04 7.76
C ILE A 178 -11.46 -14.31 6.95
N GLU A 179 -12.46 -14.27 6.06
CA GLU A 179 -12.82 -15.42 5.21
C GLU A 179 -11.68 -15.80 4.24
N GLU A 180 -11.07 -14.81 3.58
CA GLU A 180 -10.07 -15.06 2.53
C GLU A 180 -8.66 -15.35 3.06
N ASN A 181 -8.33 -14.92 4.29
CA ASN A 181 -6.96 -14.97 4.83
C ASN A 181 -6.91 -15.58 6.24
N GLU A 182 -7.86 -16.44 6.58
CA GLU A 182 -8.00 -17.06 7.91
C GLU A 182 -6.68 -17.62 8.45
N GLN A 183 -5.95 -18.37 7.63
CA GLN A 183 -4.69 -18.99 8.03
C GLN A 183 -3.62 -17.95 8.39
N ASP A 184 -3.54 -16.85 7.65
CA ASP A 184 -2.60 -15.77 7.92
C ASP A 184 -3.02 -14.99 9.17
N TRP A 185 -4.32 -14.84 9.42
CA TRP A 185 -4.83 -14.30 10.68
C TRP A 185 -4.48 -15.18 11.88
N LEU A 186 -4.63 -16.49 11.77
CA LEU A 186 -4.24 -17.44 12.82
C LEU A 186 -2.73 -17.35 13.12
N ILE A 187 -1.90 -17.26 12.08
CA ILE A 187 -0.45 -17.05 12.20
C ILE A 187 -0.15 -15.69 12.85
N TYR A 188 -0.84 -14.62 12.41
CA TYR A 188 -0.68 -13.25 12.90
C TYR A 188 -0.99 -13.11 14.40
N PHE A 189 -2.04 -13.79 14.87
CA PHE A 189 -2.39 -13.85 16.29
C PHE A 189 -1.59 -14.90 17.07
N GLY A 190 -0.73 -15.69 16.41
CA GLY A 190 0.08 -16.72 17.06
C GLY A 190 -0.75 -17.88 17.62
N ILE A 191 -1.94 -18.13 17.06
CA ILE A 191 -2.85 -19.20 17.46
C ILE A 191 -2.42 -20.49 16.77
N LYS A 192 -2.15 -21.54 17.56
CA LYS A 192 -1.95 -22.90 17.02
C LYS A 192 -3.28 -23.64 17.10
N GLU A 193 -3.72 -24.23 15.98
CA GLU A 193 -4.86 -25.15 15.97
C GLU A 193 -4.64 -26.21 17.05
N ARG A 194 -5.63 -26.38 17.94
CA ARG A 194 -5.63 -27.50 18.87
C ARG A 194 -6.01 -28.75 18.08
N GLU A 195 -5.13 -29.74 18.11
CA GLU A 195 -5.49 -31.15 17.82
C GLU A 195 -6.63 -31.63 18.74
#